data_AF-A0A5N3S443-F1
#
_entry.id   AF-A0A5N3S443-F1
#
_cell.length_a   1.000
_cell.length_b   1.000
_cell.length_c   1.000
_cell.angle_alpha   90.00
_cell.angle_beta   90.00
_cell.angle_gamma   90.00
#
_symmetry.space_group_name_H-M   'P 1'
#
loop_
_entity.id
_entity.type
_entity.pdbx_description
1 polymer ?
#
loop_
_entity_poly.entity_id
_entity_poly.type
_entity_poly.pdbx_seq_one_letter_code
_entity_poly.pdbx_strand_id
1 'polypeptide(L)'
;MEDEQLLTALKKQPVLDLYSLYQSLEHRGTLYSLLEKLASLKDQHALDTQLSPLKPHIEKVLAQFDDQTPDAVILEAVIRQSEIQQRGHSMSRYVLTSDNHRHFAPQADLVVFGDSITEWAPWADIFRDISMVNRGLAGDTTAGMLRRIDTTLNVNPKLICFMAGINDLAQGYSVDQAFTNYAEIVDTWLKQGIKVVVQSTLFVGESLQGLNTQVEELNSLLKRYCHENGVQFLDVNEVLAPNGVLLDDFSCDDLHLNARAYQQWSSLLVPVVHHSLSSD
;
A
#
# COMPACT_ATOMS: atom_id res chain seq x y z
N MET A 1 -23.72 4.97 11.96
CA MET A 1 -24.91 5.29 11.17
C MET A 1 -25.83 4.08 11.19
N GLU A 2 -27.10 4.28 11.55
CA GLU A 2 -28.11 3.22 11.53
C GLU A 2 -28.46 2.89 10.07
N ASP A 3 -28.79 1.62 9.80
CA ASP A 3 -29.06 1.08 8.46
C ASP A 3 -30.14 1.90 7.69
N GLU A 4 -31.03 2.58 8.42
CA GLU A 4 -32.05 3.48 7.87
C GLU A 4 -31.46 4.64 7.06
N GLN A 5 -30.34 5.23 7.49
CA GLN A 5 -29.71 6.34 6.78
C GLN A 5 -29.02 5.86 5.49
N LEU A 6 -28.36 4.69 5.53
CA LEU A 6 -27.77 4.05 4.34
C LEU A 6 -28.85 3.69 3.32
N LEU A 7 -29.96 3.11 3.79
CA LEU A 7 -31.09 2.76 2.94
C LEU A 7 -31.74 3.99 2.30
N THR A 8 -31.84 5.09 3.05
CA THR A 8 -32.33 6.38 2.53
C THR A 8 -31.43 6.90 1.42
N ALA A 9 -30.10 6.83 1.61
CA ALA A 9 -29.14 7.22 0.58
C ALA A 9 -29.28 6.37 -0.70
N LEU A 10 -29.40 5.05 -0.55
CA LEU A 10 -29.61 4.13 -1.68
C LEU A 10 -30.89 4.42 -2.47
N LYS A 11 -31.98 4.82 -1.81
CA LYS A 11 -33.27 5.10 -2.48
C LYS A 11 -33.33 6.47 -3.15
N LYS A 12 -32.42 7.39 -2.81
CA LYS A 12 -32.52 8.81 -3.22
C LYS A 12 -32.12 9.03 -4.68
N GLN A 13 -31.16 8.25 -5.19
CA GLN A 13 -30.56 8.45 -6.50
C GLN A 13 -30.23 7.10 -7.15
N PRO A 14 -30.21 7.02 -8.50
CA PRO A 14 -29.87 5.79 -9.22
C PRO A 14 -28.37 5.44 -9.12
N VAL A 15 -27.52 6.43 -8.82
CA VAL A 15 -26.09 6.25 -8.58
C VAL A 15 -25.75 6.95 -7.27
N LEU A 16 -25.11 6.23 -6.37
CA LEU A 16 -24.69 6.73 -5.07
C LEU A 16 -23.39 7.52 -5.20
N ASP A 17 -23.35 8.70 -4.58
CA ASP A 17 -22.09 9.39 -4.31
C ASP A 17 -21.43 8.73 -3.08
N LEU A 18 -20.67 7.66 -3.33
CA LEU A 18 -20.02 6.86 -2.30
C LEU A 18 -18.99 7.68 -1.51
N TYR A 19 -18.29 8.60 -2.16
CA TYR A 19 -17.29 9.44 -1.48
C TYR A 19 -17.97 10.36 -0.47
N SER A 20 -18.99 11.12 -0.90
CA SER A 20 -19.73 12.00 0.01
C SER A 20 -20.42 11.23 1.14
N LEU A 21 -20.95 10.05 0.85
CA LEU A 21 -21.52 9.16 1.87
C LEU A 21 -20.45 8.74 2.89
N TYR A 22 -19.30 8.25 2.43
CA TYR A 22 -18.21 7.82 3.31
C TYR A 22 -17.71 8.98 4.20
N GLN A 23 -17.59 10.20 3.65
CA GLN A 23 -17.21 11.38 4.43
C GLN A 23 -18.25 11.75 5.50
N SER A 24 -19.55 11.59 5.20
CA SER A 24 -20.63 11.87 6.16
C SER A 24 -20.64 10.93 7.37
N LEU A 25 -19.92 9.80 7.29
CA LEU A 25 -19.83 8.81 8.36
C LEU A 25 -18.77 9.14 9.42
N GLU A 26 -18.05 10.26 9.27
CA GLU A 26 -16.96 10.65 10.18
C GLU A 26 -15.93 9.51 10.39
N HIS A 27 -15.67 8.72 9.34
CA HIS A 27 -14.75 7.58 9.36
C HIS A 27 -15.10 6.45 10.34
N ARG A 28 -16.38 6.27 10.70
CA ARG A 28 -16.82 5.11 11.50
C ARG A 28 -16.80 3.83 10.66
N GLY A 29 -15.67 3.12 10.72
CA GLY A 29 -15.42 1.86 10.01
C GLY A 29 -14.75 2.05 8.65
N THR A 30 -14.34 0.94 8.05
CA THR A 30 -13.64 0.92 6.76
C THR A 30 -14.58 1.15 5.58
N LEU A 31 -14.03 1.58 4.45
CA LEU A 31 -14.75 1.66 3.19
C LEU A 31 -15.32 0.29 2.77
N TYR A 32 -14.57 -0.80 3.02
CA TYR A 32 -15.04 -2.15 2.74
C TYR A 32 -16.25 -2.54 3.60
N SER A 33 -16.23 -2.25 4.90
CA SER A 33 -17.39 -2.51 5.78
C SER A 33 -18.63 -1.73 5.34
N LEU A 34 -18.45 -0.52 4.83
CA LEU A 34 -19.53 0.28 4.25
C LEU A 34 -20.07 -0.37 2.97
N LEU A 35 -19.19 -0.79 2.06
CA LEU A 35 -19.58 -1.44 0.81
C LEU A 35 -20.35 -2.74 1.05
N GLU A 36 -19.91 -3.58 1.99
CA GLU A 36 -20.61 -4.81 2.39
C GLU A 36 -22.01 -4.52 2.93
N LYS A 37 -22.13 -3.51 3.81
CA LYS A 37 -23.44 -3.06 4.32
C LYS A 37 -24.35 -2.56 3.21
N LEU A 38 -23.82 -1.73 2.30
CA LEU A 38 -24.59 -1.22 1.16
C LEU A 38 -25.05 -2.35 0.23
N ALA A 39 -24.19 -3.34 -0.03
CA ALA A 39 -24.55 -4.52 -0.82
C ALA A 39 -25.67 -5.33 -0.14
N SER A 40 -25.53 -5.64 1.15
CA SER A 40 -26.54 -6.36 1.93
C SER A 40 -27.90 -5.63 1.94
N LEU A 41 -27.90 -4.31 2.13
CA LEU A 41 -29.13 -3.51 2.09
C LEU A 41 -29.75 -3.47 0.69
N LYS A 42 -28.95 -3.42 -0.37
CA LYS A 42 -29.45 -3.51 -1.75
C LYS A 42 -30.16 -4.85 -1.98
N ASP A 43 -29.58 -5.94 -1.54
CA ASP A 43 -30.15 -7.29 -1.70
C ASP A 43 -31.46 -7.44 -0.91
N GLN A 44 -31.46 -7.03 0.37
CA GLN A 44 -32.64 -7.11 1.24
C GLN A 44 -33.85 -6.30 0.72
N HIS A 45 -33.59 -5.21 0.00
CA HIS A 45 -34.62 -4.29 -0.48
C HIS A 45 -34.79 -4.30 -2.00
N ALA A 46 -34.15 -5.24 -2.72
CA ALA A 46 -34.18 -5.36 -4.17
C ALA A 46 -33.87 -4.04 -4.91
N LEU A 47 -32.84 -3.31 -4.45
CA LEU A 47 -32.43 -2.03 -5.01
C LEU A 47 -31.36 -2.20 -6.09
N ASP A 48 -31.54 -1.55 -7.23
CA ASP A 48 -30.60 -1.55 -8.37
C ASP A 48 -29.61 -0.38 -8.35
N THR A 49 -29.67 0.51 -7.36
CA THR A 49 -28.79 1.67 -7.19
C THR A 49 -27.32 1.34 -7.37
N GLN A 50 -26.64 1.99 -8.32
CA GLN A 50 -25.21 1.77 -8.53
C GLN A 50 -24.41 2.43 -7.40
N LEU A 51 -23.41 1.72 -6.84
CA LEU A 51 -22.55 2.28 -5.79
C LEU A 51 -21.46 3.21 -6.32
N SER A 52 -21.28 3.26 -7.64
CA SER A 52 -20.31 4.11 -8.34
C SER A 52 -20.81 4.36 -9.76
N PRO A 53 -20.54 5.54 -10.36
CA PRO A 53 -20.81 5.78 -11.78
C PRO A 53 -19.86 4.99 -12.71
N LEU A 54 -18.80 4.39 -12.17
CA LEU A 54 -17.85 3.59 -12.94
C LEU A 54 -18.47 2.24 -13.28
N LYS A 55 -18.41 1.87 -14.56
CA LYS A 55 -18.85 0.55 -15.02
C LYS A 55 -17.89 -0.53 -14.54
N PRO A 56 -18.34 -1.49 -13.71
CA PRO A 56 -17.52 -2.63 -13.31
C PRO A 56 -17.05 -3.42 -14.52
N HIS A 57 -15.82 -3.92 -14.49
CA HIS A 57 -15.29 -4.75 -15.57
C HIS A 57 -16.16 -5.97 -15.85
N ILE A 58 -16.76 -6.55 -14.80
CA ILE A 58 -17.61 -7.74 -14.91
C ILE A 58 -18.83 -7.50 -15.82
N GLU A 59 -19.41 -6.30 -15.84
CA GLU A 59 -20.54 -5.99 -16.75
C GLU A 59 -20.13 -6.12 -18.22
N LYS A 60 -18.91 -5.69 -18.56
CA LYS A 60 -18.37 -5.82 -19.93
C LYS A 60 -18.12 -7.29 -20.31
N VAL A 61 -17.76 -8.12 -19.35
CA VAL A 61 -17.58 -9.56 -19.58
C VAL A 61 -18.93 -10.23 -19.78
N LEU A 62 -19.90 -9.95 -18.91
CA LEU A 62 -21.23 -10.55 -18.97
C LEU A 62 -22.03 -10.16 -20.22
N ALA A 63 -21.81 -8.94 -20.76
CA ALA A 63 -22.45 -8.48 -21.99
C ALA A 63 -22.08 -9.29 -23.26
N GLN A 64 -21.13 -10.24 -23.16
CA GLN A 64 -20.71 -11.11 -24.27
C GLN A 64 -21.56 -12.38 -24.36
N PHE A 65 -22.43 -12.64 -23.38
CA PHE A 65 -23.21 -13.86 -23.26
C PHE A 65 -24.70 -13.56 -23.32
N ASP A 66 -25.47 -14.56 -23.75
CA ASP A 66 -26.93 -14.54 -23.74
C ASP A 66 -27.50 -15.53 -22.73
N ASP A 67 -28.82 -15.50 -22.55
CA ASP A 67 -29.54 -16.37 -21.59
C ASP A 67 -29.44 -17.87 -21.92
N GLN A 68 -28.88 -18.26 -23.08
CA GLN A 68 -28.68 -19.65 -23.48
C GLN A 68 -27.24 -20.13 -23.21
N THR A 69 -26.33 -19.23 -22.87
CA THR A 69 -24.94 -19.56 -22.60
C THR A 69 -24.83 -20.36 -21.29
N PRO A 70 -24.19 -21.54 -21.27
CA PRO A 70 -24.04 -22.31 -20.04
C PRO A 70 -23.20 -21.57 -18.98
N ASP A 71 -23.64 -21.61 -17.71
CA ASP A 71 -22.95 -20.96 -16.58
C ASP A 71 -21.46 -21.30 -16.48
N ALA A 72 -21.09 -22.55 -16.80
CA ALA A 72 -19.69 -22.99 -16.79
C ALA A 72 -18.83 -22.19 -17.79
N VAL A 73 -19.37 -21.86 -18.97
CA VAL A 73 -18.68 -21.05 -19.99
C VAL A 73 -18.55 -19.61 -19.53
N ILE A 74 -19.60 -19.06 -18.90
CA ILE A 74 -19.58 -17.71 -18.33
C ILE A 74 -18.51 -17.64 -17.22
N LEU A 75 -18.48 -18.62 -16.31
CA LEU A 75 -17.52 -18.67 -15.20
C LEU A 75 -16.08 -18.77 -15.71
N GLU A 76 -15.81 -19.63 -16.70
CA GLU A 76 -14.48 -19.75 -17.30
C GLU A 76 -14.02 -18.41 -17.91
N ALA A 77 -14.92 -17.72 -18.61
CA ALA A 77 -14.61 -16.42 -19.19
C ALA A 77 -14.37 -15.34 -18.11
N VAL A 78 -15.18 -15.30 -17.06
CA VAL A 78 -15.01 -14.37 -15.93
C VAL A 78 -13.67 -14.59 -15.23
N ILE A 79 -13.31 -15.85 -14.94
CA ILE A 79 -12.02 -16.20 -14.35
C ILE A 79 -10.89 -15.70 -15.25
N ARG A 80 -10.90 -16.09 -16.52
CA ARG A 80 -9.85 -15.74 -17.48
C ARG A 80 -9.70 -14.22 -17.64
N GLN A 81 -10.79 -13.48 -17.78
CA GLN A 81 -10.74 -12.03 -17.93
C GLN A 81 -10.25 -11.36 -16.64
N SER A 82 -10.69 -11.83 -15.47
CA SER A 82 -10.24 -11.29 -14.18
C SER A 82 -8.74 -11.48 -14.00
N GLU A 83 -8.21 -12.67 -14.32
CA GLU A 83 -6.76 -12.93 -14.25
C GLU A 83 -5.96 -12.02 -15.19
N ILE A 84 -6.39 -11.87 -16.45
CA ILE A 84 -5.73 -11.02 -17.44
C ILE A 84 -5.72 -9.57 -16.96
N GLN A 85 -6.86 -9.05 -16.47
CA GLN A 85 -6.95 -7.66 -16.02
C GLN A 85 -6.12 -7.41 -14.77
N GLN A 86 -6.22 -8.25 -13.75
CA GLN A 86 -5.48 -8.06 -12.49
C GLN A 86 -3.97 -8.13 -12.73
N ARG A 87 -3.48 -9.19 -13.40
CA ARG A 87 -2.05 -9.36 -13.69
C ARG A 87 -1.54 -8.30 -14.65
N GLY A 88 -2.33 -7.96 -15.67
CA GLY A 88 -2.01 -6.93 -16.64
C GLY A 88 -1.87 -5.55 -15.99
N HIS A 89 -2.80 -5.20 -15.09
CA HIS A 89 -2.73 -3.94 -14.35
C HIS A 89 -1.51 -3.87 -13.45
N SER A 90 -1.29 -4.88 -12.59
CA SER A 90 -0.14 -4.89 -11.69
C SER A 90 1.20 -4.91 -12.44
N MET A 91 1.33 -5.72 -13.48
CA MET A 91 2.57 -5.82 -14.26
C MET A 91 2.83 -4.56 -15.10
N SER A 92 1.80 -3.97 -15.71
CA SER A 92 1.97 -2.71 -16.46
C SER A 92 2.43 -1.58 -15.54
N ARG A 93 1.87 -1.48 -14.31
CA ARG A 93 2.35 -0.55 -13.29
C ARG A 93 3.81 -0.80 -12.93
N TYR A 94 4.19 -2.05 -12.67
CA TYR A 94 5.58 -2.40 -12.35
C TYR A 94 6.55 -2.02 -13.49
N VAL A 95 6.25 -2.44 -14.72
CA VAL A 95 7.09 -2.17 -15.90
C VAL A 95 7.23 -0.66 -16.13
N LEU A 96 6.12 0.07 -16.21
CA LEU A 96 6.15 1.49 -16.54
C LEU A 96 6.76 2.34 -15.42
N THR A 97 6.40 2.07 -14.15
CA THR A 97 6.96 2.84 -13.02
C THR A 97 8.47 2.56 -12.86
N SER A 98 8.90 1.30 -12.98
CA SER A 98 10.33 0.98 -12.90
C SER A 98 11.13 1.56 -14.08
N ASP A 99 10.59 1.54 -15.29
CA ASP A 99 11.19 2.21 -16.46
C ASP A 99 11.30 3.72 -16.27
N ASN A 100 10.21 4.37 -15.82
CA ASN A 100 10.21 5.80 -15.51
C ASN A 100 11.25 6.16 -14.44
N HIS A 101 11.37 5.36 -13.38
CA HIS A 101 12.37 5.59 -12.33
C HIS A 101 13.82 5.41 -12.83
N ARG A 102 14.05 4.52 -13.80
CA ARG A 102 15.37 4.37 -14.45
C ARG A 102 15.69 5.53 -15.39
N HIS A 103 14.69 5.96 -16.16
CA HIS A 103 14.87 7.02 -17.16
C HIS A 103 14.99 8.41 -16.51
N PHE A 104 14.11 8.73 -15.56
CA PHE A 104 14.09 9.99 -14.83
C PHE A 104 14.83 9.86 -13.50
N ALA A 105 16.16 9.95 -13.56
CA ALA A 105 17.07 9.79 -12.43
C ALA A 105 17.82 11.10 -12.09
N PRO A 106 17.15 12.12 -11.54
CA PRO A 106 17.84 13.33 -11.08
C PRO A 106 18.77 13.00 -9.90
N GLN A 107 19.80 13.82 -9.68
CA GLN A 107 20.59 13.72 -8.44
C GLN A 107 19.70 14.09 -7.25
N ALA A 108 19.71 13.25 -6.22
CA ALA A 108 18.91 13.46 -5.02
C ALA A 108 19.68 13.01 -3.78
N ASP A 109 19.61 13.77 -2.69
CA ASP A 109 20.27 13.41 -1.43
C ASP A 109 19.51 12.28 -0.70
N LEU A 110 18.18 12.26 -0.83
CA LEU A 110 17.29 11.30 -0.19
C LEU A 110 16.50 10.45 -1.22
N VAL A 111 16.49 9.14 -1.00
CA VAL A 111 15.53 8.23 -1.63
C VAL A 111 14.62 7.65 -0.55
N VAL A 112 13.31 7.73 -0.77
CA VAL A 112 12.34 6.90 -0.05
C VAL A 112 11.95 5.74 -0.95
N PHE A 113 12.23 4.51 -0.52
CA PHE A 113 12.07 3.29 -1.31
C PHE A 113 11.08 2.35 -0.62
N GLY A 114 10.15 1.78 -1.39
CA GLY A 114 9.15 0.87 -0.85
C GLY A 114 8.03 0.56 -1.82
N ASP A 115 6.86 0.21 -1.28
CA ASP A 115 5.67 -0.22 -2.01
C ASP A 115 4.61 0.91 -2.15
N SER A 116 3.31 0.58 -2.15
CA SER A 116 2.20 1.55 -2.25
C SER A 116 2.18 2.54 -1.10
N ILE A 117 2.50 2.08 0.11
CA ILE A 117 2.50 2.92 1.32
C ILE A 117 3.60 3.99 1.20
N THR A 118 4.72 3.68 0.55
CA THR A 118 5.74 4.67 0.23
C THR A 118 5.35 5.52 -0.98
N GLU A 119 4.76 4.92 -2.02
CA GLU A 119 4.38 5.62 -3.26
C GLU A 119 3.36 6.73 -3.01
N TRP A 120 2.37 6.48 -2.15
CA TRP A 120 1.21 7.38 -2.00
C TRP A 120 1.46 8.56 -1.05
N ALA A 121 2.52 8.52 -0.27
CA ALA A 121 2.80 9.62 0.64
C ALA A 121 3.27 10.86 -0.13
N PRO A 122 2.89 12.07 0.33
CA PRO A 122 3.32 13.33 -0.27
C PRO A 122 4.75 13.70 0.19
N TRP A 123 5.73 12.81 0.02
CA TRP A 123 7.08 13.00 0.56
C TRP A 123 7.77 14.28 0.07
N ALA A 124 7.50 14.71 -1.16
CA ALA A 124 8.02 15.97 -1.70
C ALA A 124 7.43 17.20 -0.97
N ASP A 125 6.19 17.12 -0.49
CA ASP A 125 5.57 18.18 0.30
C ASP A 125 6.03 18.17 1.77
N ILE A 126 6.52 17.03 2.24
CA ILE A 126 7.07 16.83 3.60
C ILE A 126 8.54 17.30 3.65
N PHE A 127 9.36 16.88 2.68
CA PHE A 127 10.80 17.15 2.63
C PHE A 127 11.14 18.26 1.63
N ARG A 128 10.57 19.45 1.83
CA ARG A 128 10.69 20.56 0.86
C ARG A 128 12.08 21.16 0.75
N ASP A 129 12.89 20.99 1.79
CA ASP A 129 14.25 21.52 1.92
C ASP A 129 15.33 20.48 1.59
N ILE A 130 14.95 19.28 1.17
CA ILE A 130 15.85 18.18 0.82
C ILE A 130 15.61 17.78 -0.63
N SER A 131 16.67 17.66 -1.44
CA SER A 131 16.54 17.05 -2.75
C SER A 131 16.21 15.57 -2.59
N MET A 132 15.00 15.17 -3.00
CA MET A 132 14.51 13.83 -2.74
C MET A 132 13.81 13.22 -3.96
N VAL A 133 13.81 11.89 -4.02
CA VAL A 133 12.97 11.14 -4.95
C VAL A 133 12.14 10.10 -4.22
N ASN A 134 10.86 10.00 -4.59
CA ASN A 134 10.03 8.87 -4.23
C ASN A 134 10.28 7.72 -5.22
N ARG A 135 10.69 6.57 -4.68
CA ARG A 135 10.88 5.31 -5.42
C ARG A 135 9.95 4.22 -4.86
N GLY A 136 8.77 4.60 -4.39
CA GLY A 136 7.66 3.69 -4.08
C GLY A 136 7.03 3.08 -5.33
N LEU A 137 6.50 1.87 -5.22
CA LEU A 137 5.77 1.19 -6.30
C LEU A 137 4.66 0.30 -5.73
N ALA A 138 3.40 0.65 -5.99
CA ALA A 138 2.26 -0.09 -5.48
C ALA A 138 2.24 -1.57 -5.85
N GLY A 139 2.01 -2.42 -4.84
CA GLY A 139 1.97 -3.89 -4.98
C GLY A 139 3.34 -4.56 -5.11
N ASP A 140 4.43 -3.81 -4.97
CA ASP A 140 5.78 -4.38 -5.08
C ASP A 140 6.13 -5.25 -3.88
N THR A 141 6.80 -6.38 -4.16
CA THR A 141 7.35 -7.29 -3.14
C THR A 141 8.85 -7.08 -3.01
N THR A 142 9.47 -7.58 -1.95
CA THR A 142 10.93 -7.50 -1.77
C THR A 142 11.71 -8.08 -2.98
N ALA A 143 11.20 -9.14 -3.60
CA ALA A 143 11.78 -9.71 -4.82
C ALA A 143 11.65 -8.78 -6.05
N GLY A 144 10.55 -8.04 -6.15
CA GLY A 144 10.37 -7.01 -7.18
C GLY A 144 11.24 -5.79 -6.94
N MET A 145 11.46 -5.42 -5.68
CA MET A 145 12.35 -4.35 -5.27
C MET A 145 13.82 -4.65 -5.61
N LEU A 146 14.30 -5.88 -5.39
CA LEU A 146 15.64 -6.31 -5.83
C LEU A 146 15.86 -6.08 -7.34
N ARG A 147 14.86 -6.41 -8.16
CA ARG A 147 14.91 -6.24 -9.63
C ARG A 147 14.98 -4.78 -10.09
N ARG A 148 14.68 -3.81 -9.21
CA ARG A 148 14.72 -2.38 -9.52
C ARG A 148 15.58 -1.58 -8.55
N ILE A 149 16.46 -2.24 -7.81
CA ILE A 149 17.34 -1.58 -6.85
C ILE A 149 18.23 -0.53 -7.52
N ASP A 150 18.56 -0.73 -8.81
CA ASP A 150 19.29 0.22 -9.65
C ASP A 150 18.62 1.60 -9.73
N THR A 151 17.29 1.67 -9.60
CA THR A 151 16.54 2.94 -9.58
C THR A 151 16.84 3.83 -8.38
N THR A 152 17.39 3.24 -7.30
CA THR A 152 17.85 3.95 -6.11
C THR A 152 19.30 4.40 -6.26
N LEU A 153 20.12 3.64 -6.99
CA LEU A 153 21.55 3.90 -7.13
C LEU A 153 21.84 4.99 -8.18
N ASN A 154 21.08 5.01 -9.27
CA ASN A 154 21.31 5.93 -10.39
C ASN A 154 21.07 7.41 -10.05
N VAL A 155 20.50 7.71 -8.88
CA VAL A 155 20.30 9.09 -8.37
C VAL A 155 21.41 9.54 -7.41
N ASN A 156 22.41 8.70 -7.15
CA ASN A 156 23.53 8.92 -6.22
C ASN A 156 23.11 9.44 -4.83
N PRO A 157 22.27 8.71 -4.10
CA PRO A 157 21.75 9.16 -2.81
C PRO A 157 22.81 9.16 -1.73
N LYS A 158 22.66 10.08 -0.78
CA LYS A 158 23.38 10.05 0.50
C LYS A 158 22.67 9.17 1.52
N LEU A 159 21.33 9.16 1.47
CA LEU A 159 20.47 8.46 2.40
C LEU A 159 19.33 7.74 1.67
N ILE A 160 19.05 6.51 2.09
CA ILE A 160 17.88 5.75 1.67
C ILE A 160 17.04 5.39 2.89
N CYS A 161 15.76 5.77 2.87
CA CYS A 161 14.76 5.30 3.83
C CYS A 161 13.94 4.18 3.19
N PHE A 162 13.91 3.02 3.83
CA PHE A 162 13.37 1.80 3.25
C PHE A 162 12.28 1.17 4.10
N MET A 163 11.16 0.80 3.46
CA MET A 163 10.07 0.04 4.06
C MET A 163 9.48 -0.92 3.02
N ALA A 164 9.26 -2.18 3.39
CA ALA A 164 8.72 -3.22 2.51
C ALA A 164 8.20 -4.40 3.33
N GLY A 165 7.60 -5.39 2.64
CA GLY A 165 7.31 -6.70 3.21
C GLY A 165 5.83 -7.03 3.27
N ILE A 166 4.94 -6.04 3.40
CA ILE A 166 3.50 -6.32 3.57
C ILE A 166 2.90 -7.05 2.36
N ASN A 167 3.33 -6.71 1.14
CA ASN A 167 2.88 -7.40 -0.08
C ASN A 167 3.43 -8.82 -0.16
N ASP A 168 4.64 -9.09 0.32
CA ASP A 168 5.18 -10.44 0.38
C ASP A 168 4.28 -11.33 1.26
N LEU A 169 3.93 -10.84 2.45
CA LEU A 169 3.07 -11.54 3.40
C LEU A 169 1.64 -11.72 2.85
N ALA A 170 1.08 -10.68 2.24
CA ALA A 170 -0.26 -10.73 1.65
C ALA A 170 -0.37 -11.69 0.45
N GLN A 171 0.74 -11.93 -0.26
CA GLN A 171 0.83 -12.91 -1.35
C GLN A 171 1.19 -14.33 -0.86
N GLY A 172 1.40 -14.50 0.45
CA GLY A 172 1.70 -15.80 1.07
C GLY A 172 3.16 -16.25 0.98
N TYR A 173 4.10 -15.33 0.70
CA TYR A 173 5.53 -15.61 0.84
C TYR A 173 5.90 -15.70 2.32
N SER A 174 6.91 -16.52 2.66
CA SER A 174 7.33 -16.65 4.05
C SER A 174 8.07 -15.41 4.55
N VAL A 175 8.02 -15.19 5.87
CA VAL A 175 8.80 -14.14 6.54
C VAL A 175 10.29 -14.27 6.22
N ASP A 176 10.84 -15.48 6.22
CA ASP A 176 12.25 -15.72 5.86
C ASP A 176 12.59 -15.30 4.43
N GLN A 177 11.70 -15.56 3.46
CA GLN A 177 11.90 -15.15 2.06
C GLN A 177 11.90 -13.62 1.94
N ALA A 178 10.93 -12.96 2.57
CA ALA A 178 10.85 -11.51 2.59
C ALA A 178 12.09 -10.90 3.26
N PHE A 179 12.49 -11.42 4.43
CA PHE A 179 13.67 -10.96 5.17
C PHE A 179 14.97 -11.16 4.39
N THR A 180 15.14 -12.31 3.74
CA THR A 180 16.36 -12.60 2.94
C THR A 180 16.55 -11.56 1.84
N ASN A 181 15.50 -11.27 1.07
CA ASN A 181 15.56 -10.25 0.03
C ASN A 181 15.77 -8.85 0.62
N TYR A 182 15.10 -8.55 1.75
CA TYR A 182 15.22 -7.27 2.45
C TYR A 182 16.68 -7.01 2.88
N ALA A 183 17.31 -7.99 3.52
CA ALA A 183 18.71 -7.91 3.94
C ALA A 183 19.65 -7.74 2.74
N GLU A 184 19.42 -8.46 1.63
CA GLU A 184 20.22 -8.31 0.41
C GLU A 184 20.13 -6.89 -0.18
N ILE A 185 18.94 -6.28 -0.15
CA ILE A 185 18.74 -4.89 -0.58
C ILE A 185 19.57 -3.94 0.30
N VAL A 186 19.46 -4.05 1.62
CA VAL A 186 20.18 -3.17 2.56
C VAL A 186 21.70 -3.37 2.43
N ASP A 187 22.18 -4.61 2.40
CA ASP A 187 23.59 -4.95 2.19
C ASP A 187 24.15 -4.33 0.90
N THR A 188 23.35 -4.29 -0.16
CA THR A 188 23.75 -3.69 -1.44
C THR A 188 24.03 -2.20 -1.29
N TRP A 189 23.17 -1.46 -0.58
CA TRP A 189 23.39 -0.03 -0.33
C TRP A 189 24.56 0.24 0.61
N LEU A 190 24.70 -0.56 1.67
CA LEU A 190 25.82 -0.43 2.61
C LEU A 190 27.17 -0.66 1.93
N LYS A 191 27.26 -1.63 1.01
CA LYS A 191 28.47 -1.88 0.19
C LYS A 191 28.83 -0.70 -0.73
N GLN A 192 27.84 0.11 -1.11
CA GLN A 192 28.06 1.36 -1.87
C GLN A 192 28.38 2.56 -0.97
N GLY A 193 28.44 2.37 0.36
CA GLY A 193 28.70 3.44 1.32
C GLY A 193 27.51 4.38 1.53
N ILE A 194 26.30 3.98 1.14
CA ILE A 194 25.09 4.78 1.29
C ILE A 194 24.52 4.59 2.70
N LYS A 195 24.13 5.69 3.36
CA LYS A 195 23.45 5.61 4.67
C LYS A 195 22.05 5.04 4.48
N VAL A 196 21.61 4.14 5.38
CA VAL A 196 20.30 3.50 5.30
C VAL A 196 19.54 3.67 6.61
N VAL A 197 18.26 4.03 6.50
CA VAL A 197 17.28 3.96 7.59
C VAL A 197 16.23 2.93 7.21
N VAL A 198 16.24 1.81 7.92
CA VAL A 198 15.24 0.76 7.81
C VAL A 198 14.03 1.16 8.66
N GLN A 199 12.84 1.06 8.09
CA GLN A 199 11.58 1.36 8.78
C GLN A 199 10.81 0.07 9.01
N SER A 200 10.10 -0.02 10.15
CA SER A 200 9.24 -1.15 10.45
C SER A 200 8.23 -1.40 9.32
N THR A 201 8.04 -2.65 8.93
CA THR A 201 6.86 -3.08 8.17
C THR A 201 5.63 -2.71 9.00
N LEU A 202 4.66 -2.02 8.43
CA LEU A 202 3.51 -1.56 9.20
C LEU A 202 2.58 -2.72 9.55
N PHE A 203 2.04 -2.71 10.77
CA PHE A 203 0.86 -3.51 11.08
C PHE A 203 -0.32 -3.00 10.24
N VAL A 204 -1.24 -3.92 9.96
CA VAL A 204 -2.50 -3.64 9.26
C VAL A 204 -3.66 -3.56 10.25
N GLY A 205 -4.78 -3.02 9.78
CA GLY A 205 -6.01 -2.85 10.56
C GLY A 205 -6.79 -4.15 10.76
N GLU A 206 -7.93 -4.04 11.42
CA GLU A 206 -8.73 -5.17 11.91
C GLU A 206 -9.11 -6.19 10.83
N SER A 207 -9.51 -5.75 9.63
CA SER A 207 -9.95 -6.69 8.57
C SER A 207 -8.79 -7.51 7.98
N LEU A 208 -7.55 -7.07 8.17
CA LEU A 208 -6.34 -7.71 7.64
C LEU A 208 -5.43 -8.27 8.75
N GLN A 209 -5.87 -8.22 10.02
CA GLN A 209 -5.05 -8.54 11.20
C GLN A 209 -4.40 -9.94 11.18
N GLY A 210 -4.90 -10.86 10.35
CA GLY A 210 -4.26 -12.16 10.11
C GLY A 210 -2.81 -12.07 9.59
N LEU A 211 -2.39 -10.91 9.06
CA LEU A 211 -1.02 -10.64 8.65
C LEU A 211 -0.12 -10.19 9.81
N ASN A 212 -0.68 -9.64 10.90
CA ASN A 212 0.10 -8.94 11.94
C ASN A 212 1.08 -9.84 12.69
N THR A 213 0.79 -11.14 12.85
CA THR A 213 1.74 -12.10 13.42
C THR A 213 3.02 -12.20 12.58
N GLN A 214 2.88 -12.23 11.25
CA GLN A 214 4.03 -12.29 10.33
C GLN A 214 4.75 -10.94 10.24
N VAL A 215 4.02 -9.83 10.36
CA VAL A 215 4.61 -8.49 10.45
C VAL A 215 5.48 -8.34 11.71
N GLU A 216 5.00 -8.79 12.87
CA GLU A 216 5.75 -8.81 14.13
C GLU A 216 7.04 -9.63 14.00
N GLU A 217 6.94 -10.82 13.39
CA GLU A 217 8.09 -11.71 13.17
C GLU A 217 9.13 -11.05 12.24
N LEU A 218 8.68 -10.51 11.10
CA LEU A 218 9.56 -9.80 10.17
C LEU A 218 10.24 -8.60 10.83
N ASN A 219 9.49 -7.77 11.56
CA ASN A 219 10.04 -6.62 12.26
C ASN A 219 11.05 -7.02 13.33
N SER A 220 10.84 -8.15 14.02
CA SER A 220 11.80 -8.68 14.98
C SER A 220 13.13 -9.08 14.31
N LEU A 221 13.07 -9.69 13.12
CA LEU A 221 14.27 -9.99 12.32
C LEU A 221 14.97 -8.71 11.84
N LEU A 222 14.22 -7.73 11.33
CA LEU A 222 14.75 -6.46 10.85
C LEU A 222 15.42 -5.65 11.97
N LYS A 223 14.79 -5.55 13.14
CA LYS A 223 15.37 -4.90 14.33
C LYS A 223 16.72 -5.52 14.71
N ARG A 224 16.79 -6.85 14.73
CA ARG A 224 18.03 -7.58 15.04
C ARG A 224 19.11 -7.34 13.99
N TYR A 225 18.76 -7.51 12.72
CA TYR A 225 19.69 -7.29 11.60
C TYR A 225 20.26 -5.87 11.62
N CYS A 226 19.42 -4.85 11.86
CA CYS A 226 19.85 -3.47 11.92
C CYS A 226 20.82 -3.23 13.08
N HIS A 227 20.51 -3.76 14.26
CA HIS A 227 21.41 -3.69 15.42
C HIS A 227 22.77 -4.35 15.14
N GLU A 228 22.78 -5.55 14.56
CA GLU A 228 24.01 -6.30 14.27
C GLU A 228 24.90 -5.63 13.21
N ASN A 229 24.30 -4.89 12.27
CA ASN A 229 25.01 -4.25 11.16
C ASN A 229 25.21 -2.74 11.35
N GLY A 230 24.83 -2.18 12.50
CA GLY A 230 24.94 -0.74 12.77
C GLY A 230 24.07 0.12 11.85
N VAL A 231 22.96 -0.43 11.36
CA VAL A 231 21.96 0.28 10.55
C VAL A 231 20.90 0.88 11.46
N GLN A 232 20.44 2.09 11.15
CA GLN A 232 19.36 2.70 11.92
C GLN A 232 18.02 2.02 11.61
N PHE A 233 17.34 1.54 12.65
CA PHE A 233 15.96 1.06 12.58
C PHE A 233 15.01 2.12 13.17
N LEU A 234 13.99 2.51 12.41
CA LEU A 234 12.92 3.41 12.84
C LEU A 234 11.62 2.62 12.99
N ASP A 235 11.13 2.50 14.23
CA ASP A 235 9.86 1.84 14.50
C ASP A 235 8.69 2.81 14.29
N VAL A 236 8.10 2.77 13.09
CA VAL A 236 6.97 3.61 12.72
C VAL A 236 5.68 3.12 13.39
N ASN A 237 5.61 1.84 13.74
CA ASN A 237 4.43 1.27 14.39
C ASN A 237 4.20 1.85 15.80
N GLU A 238 5.21 2.43 16.46
CA GLU A 238 5.04 3.07 17.76
C GLU A 238 3.95 4.16 17.76
N VAL A 239 3.80 4.87 16.64
CA VAL A 239 2.79 5.94 16.51
C VAL A 239 1.57 5.51 15.69
N LEU A 240 1.70 4.55 14.77
CA LEU A 240 0.61 4.13 13.89
C LEU A 240 -0.21 2.96 14.42
N ALA A 241 0.45 2.06 15.15
CA ALA A 241 -0.11 0.79 15.61
C ALA A 241 0.46 0.41 16.99
N PRO A 242 0.32 1.26 18.03
CA PRO A 242 0.94 1.03 19.34
C PRO A 242 0.47 -0.26 20.04
N ASN A 243 -0.67 -0.82 19.60
CA ASN A 243 -1.24 -2.05 20.12
C ASN A 243 -1.09 -3.25 19.15
N GLY A 244 -0.24 -3.15 18.13
CA GLY A 244 -0.03 -4.22 17.14
C GLY A 244 -1.11 -4.31 16.04
N VAL A 245 -1.97 -3.30 15.94
CA VAL A 245 -3.00 -3.14 14.90
C VAL A 245 -3.03 -1.68 14.49
N LEU A 246 -3.13 -1.41 13.18
CA LEU A 246 -3.23 -0.05 12.64
C LEU A 246 -4.49 0.64 13.19
N LEU A 247 -4.34 1.87 13.69
CA LEU A 247 -5.47 2.63 14.21
C LEU A 247 -6.50 2.93 13.10
N ASP A 248 -7.78 2.69 13.38
CA ASP A 248 -8.89 2.90 12.42
C ASP A 248 -8.90 4.32 11.82
N ASP A 249 -8.55 5.34 12.61
CA ASP A 249 -8.49 6.74 12.17
C ASP A 249 -7.37 7.03 11.16
N PHE A 250 -6.48 6.07 10.89
CA PHE A 250 -5.31 6.20 10.02
C PHE A 250 -5.49 5.56 8.64
N SER A 251 -6.54 4.77 8.43
CA SER A 251 -6.81 4.11 7.16
C SER A 251 -8.30 4.06 6.83
N CYS A 252 -8.63 3.96 5.54
CA CYS A 252 -9.98 3.65 5.10
C CYS A 252 -10.12 2.21 4.57
N ASP A 253 -9.02 1.48 4.44
CA ASP A 253 -8.96 0.13 3.86
C ASP A 253 -8.09 -0.84 4.69
N ASP A 254 -7.76 -0.46 5.93
CA ASP A 254 -6.92 -1.21 6.87
C ASP A 254 -5.48 -1.47 6.41
N LEU A 255 -5.03 -0.83 5.33
CA LEU A 255 -3.67 -1.01 4.80
C LEU A 255 -2.99 0.31 4.48
N HIS A 256 -3.65 1.16 3.70
CA HIS A 256 -3.06 2.40 3.21
C HIS A 256 -3.37 3.57 4.12
N LEU A 257 -2.41 4.48 4.21
CA LEU A 257 -2.41 5.56 5.17
C LEU A 257 -3.12 6.79 4.62
N ASN A 258 -3.88 7.46 5.49
CA ASN A 258 -4.41 8.79 5.23
C ASN A 258 -3.43 9.90 5.67
N ALA A 259 -3.82 11.16 5.46
CA ALA A 259 -2.97 12.31 5.78
C ALA A 259 -2.59 12.41 7.27
N ARG A 260 -3.46 12.01 8.21
CA ARG A 260 -3.17 12.03 9.65
C ARG A 260 -2.08 11.03 10.00
N ALA A 261 -2.14 9.85 9.40
CA ALA A 261 -1.14 8.80 9.59
C ALA A 261 0.23 9.22 9.02
N TYR A 262 0.26 9.75 7.79
CA TYR A 262 1.51 10.29 7.23
C TYR A 262 2.07 11.45 8.05
N GLN A 263 1.22 12.28 8.67
CA GLN A 263 1.67 13.31 9.60
C GLN A 263 2.38 12.70 10.81
N GLN A 264 1.81 11.67 11.46
CA GLN A 264 2.46 10.99 12.58
C GLN A 264 3.77 10.33 12.18
N TRP A 265 3.79 9.60 11.07
CA TRP A 265 5.01 8.99 10.55
C TRP A 265 6.08 10.05 10.24
N SER A 266 5.72 11.13 9.54
CA SER A 266 6.67 12.20 9.21
C SER A 266 7.28 12.85 10.46
N SER A 267 6.53 12.93 11.57
CA SER A 267 7.04 13.49 12.83
C SER A 267 8.19 12.67 13.42
N LEU A 268 8.24 11.36 13.14
CA LEU A 268 9.34 10.48 13.50
C LEU A 268 10.47 10.53 12.47
N LEU A 269 10.13 10.48 11.17
CA LEU A 269 11.10 10.32 10.10
C LEU A 269 11.90 11.59 9.81
N VAL A 270 11.26 12.76 9.85
CA VAL A 270 11.89 14.04 9.46
C VAL A 270 13.13 14.36 10.30
N PRO A 271 13.10 14.30 11.65
CA PRO A 271 14.29 14.55 12.47
C PRO A 271 15.44 13.58 12.17
N VAL A 272 15.11 12.30 11.94
CA VAL A 272 16.08 11.25 11.59
C VAL A 272 16.79 11.59 10.29
N VAL A 273 16.02 11.91 9.24
CA VAL A 273 16.55 12.25 7.92
C VAL A 273 17.48 13.47 7.99
N HIS A 274 17.07 14.55 8.66
CA HIS A 274 17.92 15.73 8.83
C HIS A 274 19.21 15.41 9.55
N HIS A 275 19.14 14.64 10.65
CA HIS A 275 20.32 14.24 11.40
C HIS A 275 21.30 13.42 10.54
N SER A 276 20.80 12.41 9.82
CA SER A 276 21.61 11.54 8.96
C SER A 276 22.28 12.28 7.80
N LEU A 277 21.62 13.31 7.24
CA LEU A 277 22.17 14.13 6.16
C LEU A 277 23.08 15.27 6.63
N SER A 278 22.95 15.72 7.89
CA SER A 278 23.82 16.74 8.48
C SER A 278 25.14 16.20 9.05
N SER A 279 25.19 14.89 9.32
CA SER A 279 26.34 14.22 9.93
C SER A 279 27.34 13.83 8.86
N ASP A 280 28.06 14.81 8.31
CA ASP A 280 29.23 14.65 7.43
C ASP A 280 30.50 15.17 8.13
#